data_AF-A0A8J4ELD9-F1
#
_entry.id   AF-A0A8J4ELD9-F1
#
_cell.length_a   1.000
_cell.length_b   1.000
_cell.length_c   1.000
_cell.angle_alpha   90.00
_cell.angle_beta   90.00
_cell.angle_gamma   90.00
#
_symmetry.space_group_name_H-M   'P 1'
#
loop_
_entity.id
_entity.type
_entity.pdbx_description
1 polymer ?
#
loop_
_entity_poly.entity_id
_entity_poly.type
_entity_poly.pdbx_seq_one_letter_code
_entity_poly.pdbx_strand_id
1 'polypeptide(L)' 'MLLQFAEPPMERTAALRLLVDDELFDRAYQRLADRRIENWADPFRERAHEINHQHGGRGGYFLDPGRHGLEFRTRPYP' A
#
# COMPACT_ATOMS: atom_id res chain seq x y z
N MET A 1 19.18 -1.18 -23.53
CA MET A 1 17.81 -1.47 -23.06
C MET A 1 17.05 -0.16 -23.10
N LEU A 2 16.04 -0.03 -23.95
CA LEU A 2 15.27 1.21 -24.15
C LEU A 2 14.05 1.16 -23.21
N LEU A 3 13.96 2.10 -22.27
CA LEU A 3 12.83 2.23 -21.37
C LEU A 3 11.85 3.24 -21.99
N GLN A 4 10.67 2.79 -22.41
CA GLN A 4 9.58 3.69 -22.78
C GLN A 4 8.73 3.99 -21.55
N PHE A 5 8.57 5.27 -21.24
CA PHE A 5 7.53 5.74 -20.34
C PHE A 5 6.29 6.08 -21.18
N ALA A 6 5.16 5.44 -20.89
CA ALA A 6 3.87 5.97 -21.29
C ALA A 6 3.47 7.00 -20.21
N GLU A 7 3.31 8.26 -20.60
CA GLU A 7 2.82 9.30 -19.68
C GLU A 7 1.38 8.94 -19.30
N PRO A 8 1.08 8.63 -18.01
CA PRO A 8 -0.29 8.42 -17.60
C PRO A 8 -1.03 9.76 -17.67
N PRO A 9 -2.33 9.77 -18.06
CA PRO A 9 -3.13 10.97 -17.96
C PRO A 9 -3.13 11.46 -16.50
N MET A 10 -2.91 12.75 -16.31
CA MET A 10 -2.81 13.41 -15.01
C MET A 10 -3.96 13.01 -14.04
N GLU A 11 -3.60 12.89 -12.76
CA GLU A 11 -4.45 12.65 -11.57
C GLU A 11 -4.73 11.22 -11.08
N ARG A 12 -3.84 10.26 -11.34
CA ARG A 12 -3.72 9.11 -10.42
C ARG A 12 -2.25 8.88 -10.10
N THR A 13 -1.81 9.29 -8.90
CA THR A 13 -0.56 8.79 -8.32
C THR A 13 -0.57 7.27 -8.45
N ALA A 14 0.35 6.73 -9.26
CA ALA A 14 0.45 5.30 -9.47
C ALA A 14 0.60 4.62 -8.10
N ALA A 15 -0.36 3.76 -7.75
CA ALA A 15 -0.28 3.00 -6.50
C ALA A 15 0.70 1.84 -6.69
N LEU A 16 1.83 1.86 -5.98
CA LEU A 16 2.73 0.72 -5.97
C LEU A 16 2.11 -0.39 -5.13
N ARG A 17 1.96 -1.59 -5.71
CA ARG A 17 1.40 -2.76 -5.02
C ARG A 17 2.50 -3.75 -4.70
N LEU A 18 2.67 -4.03 -3.41
CA LEU A 18 3.69 -4.93 -2.88
C LEU A 18 3.01 -6.17 -2.32
N LEU A 19 3.31 -7.33 -2.90
CA LEU A 19 2.99 -8.63 -2.30
C LEU A 19 4.12 -9.00 -1.34
N VAL A 20 3.79 -9.18 -0.08
CA VAL A 20 4.73 -9.49 1.01
C VAL A 20 4.27 -10.74 1.76
N ASP A 21 5.17 -11.42 2.46
CA ASP A 21 4.77 -12.45 3.40
C ASP A 21 4.21 -11.84 4.70
N ASP A 22 3.69 -12.69 5.59
CA ASP A 22 3.08 -12.26 6.84
C ASP A 22 4.08 -11.61 7.81
N GLU A 23 5.32 -12.11 7.87
CA GLU A 23 6.34 -11.56 8.78
C GLU A 23 6.80 -10.16 8.35
N LEU A 24 6.98 -9.95 7.04
CA LEU A 24 7.30 -8.65 6.48
C LEU A 24 6.13 -7.68 6.60
N PHE A 25 4.89 -8.15 6.49
CA PHE A 25 3.71 -7.34 6.76
C PHE A 25 3.73 -6.80 8.19
N ASP A 26 3.98 -7.66 9.19
CA ASP A 26 4.03 -7.25 10.60
C ASP A 26 5.12 -6.21 10.86
N ARG A 27 6.34 -6.45 10.35
CA ARG A 27 7.44 -5.48 10.48
C ARG A 27 7.14 -4.15 9.80
N ALA A 28 6.54 -4.18 8.61
CA ALA A 28 6.16 -2.97 7.88
C ALA A 28 5.09 -2.19 8.67
N TYR A 29 4.05 -2.87 9.15
CA TYR A 29 2.96 -2.27 9.92
C TYR A 29 3.46 -1.64 11.21
N GLN A 30 4.31 -2.34 11.97
CA GLN A 30 4.97 -1.79 13.16
C GLN A 30 5.76 -0.53 12.83
N ARG A 31 6.53 -0.54 11.73
CA ARG A 31 7.31 0.63 11.30
C ARG A 31 6.44 1.83 10.93
N LEU A 32 5.25 1.61 10.36
CA LEU A 32 4.29 2.68 10.09
C LEU A 32 3.79 3.29 11.40
N ALA A 33 3.42 2.45 12.37
CA ALA A 33 2.96 2.87 13.70
C ALA A 33 4.04 3.64 14.48
N ASP A 34 5.26 3.10 14.56
CA ASP A 34 6.39 3.71 15.27
C ASP A 34 6.73 5.11 14.73
N ARG A 35 6.61 5.28 13.41
CA ARG A 35 6.87 6.54 12.73
C ARG A 35 5.64 7.45 12.63
N ARG A 36 4.50 7.03 13.19
CA ARG A 36 3.20 7.72 13.10
C ARG A 36 2.84 8.09 11.66
N ILE A 37 3.15 7.19 10.73
CA ILE A 37 2.72 7.31 9.33
C ILE A 37 1.28 6.83 9.26
N GLU A 38 0.40 7.68 8.74
CA GLU A 38 -0.99 7.31 8.56
C GLU A 38 -1.12 6.19 7.53
N ASN A 39 -1.94 5.20 7.88
CA ASN A 39 -2.25 4.04 7.06
C ASN A 39 -3.77 3.83 7.04
N TRP A 40 -4.26 3.11 6.04
CA TRP A 40 -5.69 2.86 5.89
C TRP A 40 -5.99 1.43 5.46
N ALA A 41 -7.16 0.93 5.83
CA ALA A 41 -7.63 -0.39 5.37
C ALA A 41 -8.16 -0.36 3.93
N ASP A 42 -8.49 0.81 3.40
CA ASP A 42 -9.12 1.00 2.09
C ASP A 42 -8.37 2.05 1.24
N PRO A 43 -8.48 1.99 -0.10
CA PRO A 43 -7.78 2.91 -1.00
C PRO A 43 -8.35 4.34 -0.98
N PHE A 44 -9.56 4.55 -0.45
CA PHE A 44 -10.22 5.85 -0.35
C PHE A 44 -9.85 6.61 0.93
N ARG A 45 -9.07 5.98 1.82
CA ARG A 45 -8.57 6.54 3.08
C ARG A 45 -9.67 6.85 4.09
N GLU A 46 -10.71 6.03 4.12
CA GLU A 46 -11.84 6.20 5.03
C GLU A 46 -11.61 5.52 6.39
N ARG A 47 -10.74 4.52 6.45
CA ARG A 47 -10.49 3.68 7.63
C ARG A 47 -9.05 3.81 8.11
N ALA A 48 -8.76 4.91 8.78
CA ALA A 48 -7.42 5.23 9.28
C ALA A 48 -6.96 4.25 10.39
N HIS A 49 -5.67 3.94 10.40
CA HIS A 49 -5.01 3.05 11.37
C HIS A 49 -5.57 1.62 11.43
N GLU A 50 -6.21 1.19 10.35
CA GLU A 50 -6.74 -0.16 10.19
C GLU A 50 -6.06 -0.89 9.02
N ILE A 51 -6.20 -2.21 9.01
CA ILE A 51 -5.86 -3.08 7.89
C ILE A 51 -7.11 -3.79 7.38
N ASN A 52 -7.12 -4.22 6.13
CA ASN A 52 -8.14 -5.10 5.59
C ASN A 52 -7.69 -6.57 5.67
N HIS A 53 -8.67 -7.47 5.69
CA HIS A 53 -8.46 -8.92 5.65
C HIS A 53 -9.03 -9.55 4.38
N GLN A 54 -8.99 -8.81 3.27
CA GLN A 54 -9.60 -9.26 2.02
C GLN A 54 -8.87 -10.47 1.44
N HIS A 55 -9.61 -11.32 0.72
CA HIS A 55 -9.08 -12.51 0.04
C HIS A 55 -8.33 -13.48 0.97
N GLY A 56 -8.71 -13.54 2.24
CA GLY A 56 -8.06 -14.40 3.24
C GLY A 56 -6.62 -14.01 3.57
N GLY A 57 -6.22 -12.78 3.24
CA GLY A 57 -4.92 -12.22 3.56
C GLY A 57 -5.03 -11.03 4.49
N ARG A 58 -4.01 -10.18 4.46
CA ARG A 58 -3.94 -8.87 5.11
C ARG A 58 -3.54 -7.83 4.08
N GLY A 59 -4.03 -6.61 4.23
CA GLY A 59 -3.75 -5.51 3.31
C GLY A 59 -3.80 -4.15 4.00
N GLY A 60 -2.96 -3.23 3.57
CA GLY A 60 -2.96 -1.86 4.05
C GLY A 60 -2.48 -0.88 2.99
N TYR A 61 -2.90 0.37 3.13
CA TYR A 61 -2.52 1.48 2.27
C TYR A 61 -1.79 2.54 3.09
N PHE A 62 -0.78 3.18 2.52
CA PHE A 62 -0.12 4.35 3.11
C PHE A 62 0.44 5.26 2.01
N LEU A 63 0.95 6.43 2.38
CA LEU A 63 1.62 7.34 1.45
C LEU A 63 3.13 7.38 1.70
N ASP A 64 3.90 7.42 0.62
CA ASP A 64 5.30 7.83 0.70
C ASP A 64 5.41 9.35 0.92
N PRO A 65 6.62 9.88 1.19
CA PRO A 65 6.82 11.33 1.31
C PRO A 65 6.42 12.13 0.06
N GLY A 66 6.40 11.50 -1.12
CA GLY A 66 5.94 12.09 -2.38
C GLY A 66 4.42 12.09 -2.56
N ARG A 67 3.66 11.58 -1.57
CA ARG A 67 2.20 11.39 -1.61
C ARG A 67 1.72 10.38 -2.66
N HIS A 68 2.60 9.50 -3.11
CA HIS A 68 2.24 8.33 -3.90
C HIS A 68 1.58 7.29 -2.99
N GLY A 69 0.54 6.65 -3.50
CA GLY A 69 -0.11 5.53 -2.80
C GLY A 69 0.76 4.29 -2.81
N LEU A 70 0.87 3.61 -1.68
CA LEU A 70 1.44 2.28 -1.59
C LEU A 70 0.41 1.34 -0.98
N GLU A 71 0.24 0.18 -1.59
CA GLU A 71 -0.51 -0.95 -1.06
C GLU A 71 0.46 -2.07 -0.72
N PHE A 72 0.36 -2.62 0.48
CA PHE A 72 1.12 -3.81 0.89
C PHE A 72 0.14 -4.86 1.39
N ARG A 73 0.29 -6.11 0.91
CA ARG A 73 -0.66 -7.19 1.19
C ARG A 73 -0.04 -8.58 1.15
N THR A 74 -0.70 -9.56 1.76
CA THR A 74 -0.17 -10.93 1.93
C THR A 74 -0.75 -11.99 1.00
N ARG A 75 -1.75 -11.62 0.18
CA ARG A 75 -2.35 -12.49 -0.84
C ARG A 75 -2.48 -11.73 -2.15
N PRO A 76 -2.39 -12.40 -3.32
CA PRO A 76 -2.67 -11.76 -4.60
C PRO A 76 -4.17 -11.42 -4.74
N TYR A 77 -4.53 -10.60 -5.74
CA TYR A 77 -5.93 -10.55 -6.18
C TYR A 77 -6.29 -11.87 -6.88
N PRO A 78 -7.56 -12.30 -6.81
CA PRO A 78 -8.06 -13.35 -7.69
C PRO A 78 -8.01 -12.93 -9.17
#